data_AF-A0A5C7MJW1-F1
#
_entry.id   AF-A0A5C7MJW1-F1
#
_cell.length_a   1.000
_cell.length_b   1.000
_cell.length_c   1.000
_cell.angle_alpha   90.00
_cell.angle_beta   90.00
_cell.angle_gamma   90.00
#
_symmetry.space_group_name_H-M   'P 1'
#
loop_
_entity.id
_entity.type
_entity.pdbx_description
1 polymer ?
#
loop_
_entity_poly.entity_id
_entity_poly.type
_entity_poly.pdbx_seq_one_letter_code
_entity_poly.pdbx_strand_id
1 'polypeptide(L)'
;HDNLQLVQFELVVQALRTPGLEDLARWQYERYVDVVAHWCEQAAARAQETAAIGYRSIARTVLAGIDGLIVQYVVDPDPARAEEDLDTLITMILGAAAVRPVSSD
;
A
#
# COMPACT_ATOMS: atom_id res chain seq x y z
N HIS A 1 -14.67 0.98 -12.88
CA HIS A 1 -13.45 0.36 -12.31
C HIS A 1 -13.74 -0.43 -11.04
N ASP A 2 -14.83 -0.11 -10.35
CA ASP A 2 -15.23 -0.63 -9.04
C ASP A 2 -15.37 -2.17 -8.98
N ASN A 3 -15.96 -2.78 -10.02
CA ASN A 3 -16.08 -4.24 -10.10
C ASN A 3 -14.72 -4.97 -10.13
N LEU A 4 -13.67 -4.35 -10.68
CA LEU A 4 -12.34 -4.98 -10.73
C LEU A 4 -11.66 -4.97 -9.36
N GLN A 5 -11.90 -3.92 -8.57
CA GLN A 5 -11.41 -3.80 -7.20
C GLN A 5 -12.12 -4.82 -6.30
N LEU A 6 -13.44 -4.93 -6.42
CA LEU A 6 -14.25 -5.94 -5.73
C LEU A 6 -13.77 -7.37 -5.99
N VAL A 7 -13.59 -7.73 -7.27
CA VAL A 7 -13.12 -9.08 -7.64
C VAL A 7 -11.76 -9.40 -7.02
N GLN A 8 -10.85 -8.42 -6.90
CA GLN A 8 -9.56 -8.65 -6.25
C GLN A 8 -9.71 -8.97 -4.77
N PHE A 9 -10.57 -8.25 -4.05
CA PHE A 9 -10.86 -8.55 -2.65
C PHE A 9 -11.56 -9.91 -2.49
N GLU A 10 -12.53 -10.21 -3.35
CA GLU A 10 -13.22 -11.49 -3.34
C GLU A 10 -12.25 -12.66 -3.53
N LEU A 11 -11.27 -12.53 -4.45
CA LEU A 11 -10.25 -13.56 -4.66
C LEU A 11 -9.39 -13.80 -3.42
N VAL A 12 -8.94 -12.73 -2.76
CA VAL A 12 -8.14 -12.84 -1.52
C VAL A 12 -8.96 -13.51 -0.42
N VAL A 13 -10.19 -13.03 -0.19
CA VAL A 13 -11.08 -13.58 0.85
C VAL A 13 -11.43 -15.03 0.55
N GLN A 14 -11.69 -15.37 -0.72
CA GLN A 14 -11.99 -16.73 -1.12
C GLN A 14 -10.79 -17.66 -0.96
N ALA A 15 -9.58 -17.22 -1.32
CA ALA A 15 -8.35 -17.98 -1.12
C ALA A 15 -8.11 -18.28 0.37
N LEU A 16 -8.30 -17.28 1.25
CA LEU A 16 -8.18 -17.46 2.70
C LEU A 16 -9.26 -18.37 3.31
N ARG A 17 -10.41 -18.52 2.66
CA ARG A 17 -11.51 -19.40 3.09
C ARG A 17 -11.46 -20.80 2.48
N THR A 18 -10.56 -21.04 1.52
CA THR A 18 -10.46 -22.31 0.81
C THR A 18 -9.22 -23.07 1.32
N PRO A 19 -9.39 -24.22 1.99
CA PRO A 19 -8.27 -25.02 2.47
C PRO A 19 -7.28 -25.35 1.35
N GLY A 20 -5.99 -25.11 1.59
CA GLY A 20 -4.91 -25.35 0.63
C GLY A 20 -4.59 -24.17 -0.30
N LEU A 21 -5.29 -23.04 -0.17
CA LEU A 21 -5.01 -21.80 -0.93
C LEU A 21 -4.45 -20.67 -0.06
N GLU A 22 -4.11 -20.92 1.21
CA GLU A 22 -3.61 -19.92 2.15
C GLU A 22 -2.30 -19.28 1.65
N ASP A 23 -1.46 -20.09 1.01
CA ASP A 23 -0.18 -19.63 0.46
C ASP A 23 -0.36 -18.74 -0.77
N LEU A 24 -1.47 -18.87 -1.51
CA LEU A 24 -1.75 -18.03 -2.66
C LEU A 24 -2.03 -16.58 -2.23
N ALA A 25 -2.87 -16.39 -1.21
CA ALA A 25 -3.16 -15.07 -0.67
C ALA A 25 -1.89 -14.41 -0.08
N ARG A 26 -1.09 -15.20 0.64
CA ARG A 26 0.21 -14.75 1.18
C ARG A 26 1.17 -14.32 0.07
N TRP A 27 1.30 -15.15 -0.97
CA TRP A 27 2.17 -14.88 -2.11
C TRP A 27 1.75 -13.60 -2.85
N GLN A 28 0.45 -13.41 -3.07
CA GLN A 28 -0.09 -12.23 -3.72
C GLN A 28 0.30 -10.94 -2.97
N TYR A 29 0.08 -10.90 -1.65
CA TYR A 29 0.43 -9.73 -0.85
C TYR A 29 1.93 -9.50 -0.74
N GLU A 30 2.75 -10.54 -0.61
CA GLU A 30 4.21 -10.37 -0.62
C GLU A 30 4.69 -9.80 -1.96
N ARG A 31 4.09 -10.19 -3.09
CA ARG A 31 4.40 -9.60 -4.40
C ARG A 31 4.04 -8.12 -4.49
N TYR A 32 2.90 -7.70 -3.94
CA TYR A 32 2.55 -6.28 -3.86
C TYR A 32 3.54 -5.51 -2.99
N VAL A 33 3.88 -6.04 -1.82
CA VAL A 33 4.85 -5.44 -0.90
C VAL A 33 6.21 -5.27 -1.57
N ASP A 34 6.70 -6.29 -2.28
CA ASP A 34 7.97 -6.25 -2.99
C ASP A 34 8.01 -5.11 -4.02
N VAL A 35 6.95 -4.99 -4.84
CA VAL A 35 6.87 -3.99 -5.90
C VAL A 35 6.85 -2.58 -5.32
N VAL A 36 6.00 -2.34 -4.31
CA VAL A 36 5.89 -1.02 -3.68
C VAL A 36 7.17 -0.66 -2.93
N ALA A 37 7.77 -1.61 -2.20
CA ALA A 37 9.02 -1.38 -1.47
C ALA A 37 10.16 -1.02 -2.42
N HIS A 38 10.31 -1.77 -3.52
CA HIS A 38 11.32 -1.50 -4.54
C HIS A 38 11.11 -0.15 -5.24
N TRP A 39 9.85 0.24 -5.45
CA TRP A 39 9.53 1.55 -5.99
C TRP A 39 9.92 2.68 -5.03
N CYS A 40 9.58 2.56 -3.73
CA CYS A 40 9.97 3.53 -2.70
C CYS A 40 11.49 3.66 -2.57
N GLU A 41 12.21 2.53 -2.59
CA GLU A 41 13.68 2.51 -2.53
C GLU A 41 14.30 3.23 -3.73
N GLN A 42 13.82 2.96 -4.95
CA GLN A 42 14.29 3.67 -6.14
C GLN A 42 13.98 5.16 -6.10
N ALA A 43 12.82 5.55 -5.60
CA ALA A 43 12.45 6.96 -5.47
C ALA A 43 13.41 7.68 -4.51
N ALA A 44 13.63 7.11 -3.32
CA ALA A 44 14.56 7.65 -2.33
C ALA A 44 16.00 7.73 -2.88
N ALA A 45 16.46 6.69 -3.58
CA ALA A 45 17.78 6.68 -4.20
C ALA A 45 17.93 7.80 -5.25
N ARG A 46 16.93 8.03 -6.11
CA ARG A 46 16.95 9.11 -7.11
C ARG A 46 16.92 10.49 -6.46
N ALA A 47 16.21 10.64 -5.35
CA ALA A 47 16.12 11.88 -4.58
C ALA A 47 17.33 12.12 -3.66
N GLN A 48 18.23 11.15 -3.51
CA GLN A 48 19.31 11.17 -2.52
C GLN A 48 18.76 11.34 -1.10
N GLU A 49 17.69 10.60 -0.79
CA GLU A 49 16.99 10.61 0.49
C GLU A 49 17.02 9.24 1.16
N THR A 50 16.73 9.22 2.46
CA THR A 50 16.56 8.03 3.29
C THR A 50 15.26 8.11 4.06
N ALA A 51 14.69 6.97 4.42
CA ALA A 51 13.56 6.88 5.33
C ALA A 51 14.00 6.35 6.70
N ALA A 52 13.36 6.82 7.77
CA ALA A 52 13.61 6.37 9.13
C ALA A 52 13.10 4.93 9.41
N ILE A 53 12.21 4.41 8.57
CA ILE A 53 11.71 3.04 8.64
C ILE A 53 11.99 2.29 7.33
N GLY A 54 12.02 0.96 7.40
CA GLY A 54 12.34 0.13 6.23
C GLY A 54 11.28 0.22 5.11
N TYR A 55 11.71 0.20 3.85
CA TYR A 55 10.82 0.32 2.68
C TYR A 55 9.73 -0.76 2.60
N ARG A 56 10.00 -2.00 3.06
CA ARG A 56 8.94 -3.03 3.20
C ARG A 56 7.87 -2.65 4.21
N SER A 57 8.25 -1.95 5.29
CA SER A 57 7.29 -1.46 6.29
C SER A 57 6.42 -0.36 5.70
N ILE A 58 7.04 0.59 4.99
CA ILE A 58 6.31 1.63 4.25
C ILE A 58 5.33 0.99 3.26
N ALA A 59 5.80 0.03 2.46
CA ALA A 59 4.98 -0.67 1.47
C ALA A 59 3.77 -1.39 2.06
N ARG A 60 3.95 -2.11 3.18
CA ARG A 60 2.84 -2.77 3.88
C ARG A 60 1.82 -1.76 4.40
N THR A 61 2.26 -0.62 4.95
CA THR A 61 1.36 0.44 5.42
C THR A 61 0.61 1.11 4.28
N VAL A 62 1.29 1.40 3.15
CA VAL A 62 0.67 1.91 1.92
C VAL A 62 -0.43 0.97 1.45
N LEU A 63 -0.14 -0.33 1.31
CA LEU A 63 -1.10 -1.31 0.83
C LEU A 63 -2.30 -1.45 1.79
N ALA A 64 -2.06 -1.53 3.09
CA ALA A 64 -3.14 -1.60 4.07
C ALA A 64 -4.06 -0.37 4.02
N GLY A 65 -3.49 0.83 3.84
CA GLY A 65 -4.26 2.06 3.67
C GLY A 65 -5.08 2.06 2.38
N ILE A 66 -4.45 1.75 1.25
CA ILE A 66 -5.12 1.66 -0.05
C ILE A 66 -6.26 0.64 -0.02
N ASP A 67 -6.03 -0.53 0.58
CA ASP A 67 -7.07 -1.56 0.69
C ASP A 67 -8.31 -1.05 1.43
N GLY A 68 -8.09 -0.33 2.53
CA GLY A 68 -9.16 0.32 3.29
C GLY A 68 -9.90 1.38 2.50
N LEU A 69 -9.19 2.26 1.80
CA LEU A 69 -9.79 3.31 0.97
C LEU A 69 -10.61 2.74 -0.18
N ILE A 70 -10.13 1.68 -0.82
CA ILE A 70 -10.88 1.00 -1.89
C ILE A 70 -12.19 0.42 -1.34
N VAL A 71 -12.14 -0.28 -0.21
CA VAL A 71 -13.35 -0.84 0.40
C VAL A 71 -14.34 0.26 0.78
N GLN A 72 -13.89 1.38 1.36
CA GLN A 72 -14.74 2.52 1.69
C GLN A 72 -15.41 3.12 0.45
N TYR A 73 -14.65 3.33 -0.62
CA TYR A 73 -15.16 3.90 -1.87
C TYR A 73 -16.15 2.97 -2.58
N VAL A 74 -15.88 1.67 -2.58
CA VAL A 74 -16.76 0.67 -3.18
C VAL A 74 -18.10 0.57 -2.42
N VAL A 75 -18.08 0.72 -1.09
CA VAL A 75 -19.29 0.67 -0.26
C VAL A 75 -20.15 1.92 -0.44
N ASP A 76 -19.54 3.10 -0.52
CA ASP A 76 -20.22 4.38 -0.71
C ASP A 76 -19.39 5.29 -1.62
N PRO A 77 -19.67 5.33 -2.94
CA PRO A 77 -18.81 6.07 -3.88
C PRO A 77 -18.87 7.59 -3.67
N ASP A 78 -17.76 8.17 -3.25
CA ASP A 78 -17.56 9.62 -3.10
C ASP A 78 -16.13 9.99 -3.50
N PRO A 79 -15.93 10.54 -4.71
CA PRO A 79 -14.60 10.90 -5.20
C PRO A 79 -13.92 11.99 -4.38
N ALA A 80 -14.68 12.96 -3.84
CA ALA A 80 -14.11 14.07 -3.08
C ALA A 80 -13.59 13.58 -1.73
N ARG A 81 -14.38 12.74 -1.05
CA ARG A 81 -13.93 12.10 0.19
C ARG A 81 -12.74 11.17 -0.04
N ALA A 82 -12.75 10.40 -1.12
CA ALA A 82 -11.63 9.50 -1.44
C ALA A 82 -10.32 10.26 -1.69
N GLU A 83 -10.38 11.44 -2.31
CA GLU A 83 -9.22 12.32 -2.51
C GLU A 83 -8.71 12.87 -1.16
N GLU A 84 -9.60 13.37 -0.30
CA GLU A 84 -9.26 13.86 1.04
C GLU A 84 -8.62 12.77 1.93
N ASP A 85 -9.20 11.57 1.92
CA ASP A 85 -8.69 10.44 2.69
C ASP A 85 -7.32 9.96 2.16
N LEU A 86 -7.11 10.01 0.84
CA LEU A 86 -5.82 9.68 0.22
C LEU A 86 -4.73 10.68 0.62
N ASP A 87 -5.03 11.98 0.59
CA ASP A 87 -4.10 13.03 1.04
C ASP A 87 -3.72 12.86 2.52
N THR A 88 -4.71 12.49 3.34
CA THR A 88 -4.50 12.17 4.75
C THR A 88 -3.57 10.96 4.90
N LEU A 89 -3.80 9.89 4.13
CA LEU A 89 -2.95 8.70 4.13
C LEU A 89 -1.51 9.03 3.70
N ILE A 90 -1.33 9.82 2.65
CA ILE A 90 -0.02 10.28 2.18
C ILE A 90 0.71 11.03 3.31
N THR A 91 0.03 11.97 3.96
CA THR A 91 0.59 12.78 5.04
C THR A 91 1.07 11.91 6.21
N MET A 92 0.25 10.93 6.62
CA MET A 92 0.60 10.00 7.69
C MET A 92 1.82 9.14 7.33
N ILE A 93 1.88 8.63 6.09
CA ILE A 93 2.98 7.78 5.63
C ILE A 93 4.27 8.58 5.52
N LEU A 94 4.23 9.81 5.00
CA LEU A 94 5.40 10.69 4.96
C LEU A 94 5.90 11.03 6.36
N GLY A 95 4.98 11.32 7.29
CA GLY A 95 5.31 11.57 8.70
C GLY A 95 5.99 10.36 9.36
N ALA A 96 5.47 9.16 9.13
CA ALA A 96 6.05 7.92 9.64
C ALA A 96 7.40 7.56 8.98
N ALA A 97 7.52 7.82 7.67
CA ALA A 97 8.76 7.59 6.92
C ALA A 97 9.86 8.57 7.33
N ALA A 98 9.52 9.78 7.80
CA ALA A 98 10.44 10.82 8.23
C ALA A 98 11.63 10.96 7.25
N VAL A 99 11.29 11.17 5.97
CA VAL A 99 12.25 11.22 4.86
C VAL A 99 13.24 12.36 5.06
N ARG A 100 14.53 12.07 4.89
CA ARG A 100 15.62 13.05 5.06
C ARG A 100 16.70 12.88 3.99
N PRO A 101 17.39 13.95 3.58
CA PRO A 101 18.54 13.84 2.68
C PRO A 101 19.59 12.86 3.25
N VAL A 102 20.25 12.11 2.37
CA VAL A 102 21.47 11.37 2.73
C VAL A 102 22.50 12.41 3.18
N SER A 103 22.96 12.35 4.43
CA SER A 103 24.01 13.24 4.91
C SER A 103 25.29 12.96 4.14
N SER A 104 25.78 13.97 3.40
CA SER A 104 27.11 13.95 2.82
C SER A 104 28.13 14.17 3.94
N ASP A 105 28.81 13.11 4.37
CA ASP A 105 30.06 13.22 5.14
C ASP A 105 31.20 13.75 4.25
#